data_AF-A0A485KQC6-F1
#
_entry.id   AF-A0A485KQC6-F1
#
_cell.length_a   1.000
_cell.length_b   1.000
_cell.length_c   1.000
_cell.angle_alpha   90.00
_cell.angle_beta   90.00
_cell.angle_gamma   90.00
#
_symmetry.space_group_name_H-M   'P 1'
#
loop_
_entity.id
_entity.type
_entity.pdbx_description
1 polymer ?
#
loop_
_entity_poly.entity_id
_entity_poly.type
_entity_poly.pdbx_seq_one_letter_code
_entity_poly.pdbx_strand_id
1 'polypeptide(L)'
;MTWLASFALVWAALVATAIGANIEGTISFPAGVAAPESTDGAIPSFQVVLDGGARSTLSKQDGHFIFHDVPAGRYTVDIHSPVYMFSQFKVDISASGDVRALEFKYPGTPKIAVTHPLAAEALVKVQYFQPREKFSAMDLVRNPSFLGLIVPIVLVWLLPKLTESMLDPEEFKQAQEEMGAVGDPQAMLKGLFGGGSGDAKDEEDSD
;
A
#
# COMPACT_ATOMS: atom_id res chain seq x y z
N MET A 1 5.95 -53.85 47.77
CA MET A 1 5.02 -52.73 48.01
C MET A 1 5.73 -51.38 47.85
N THR A 2 6.45 -51.19 46.74
CA THR A 2 7.25 -49.97 46.46
C THR A 2 6.91 -49.38 45.09
N TRP A 3 6.22 -50.12 44.22
CA TRP A 3 5.88 -49.70 42.86
C TRP A 3 4.77 -48.64 42.79
N LEU A 4 3.84 -48.65 43.76
CA LEU A 4 2.78 -47.64 43.87
C LEU A 4 3.32 -46.26 44.28
N ALA A 5 4.36 -46.21 45.12
CA ALA A 5 4.99 -44.96 45.53
C ALA A 5 5.77 -44.31 44.37
N SER A 6 6.44 -45.12 43.55
CA SER A 6 7.11 -44.64 42.33
C SER A 6 6.11 -44.15 41.27
N PHE A 7 4.96 -44.82 41.12
CA PHE A 7 3.90 -44.36 40.21
C PHE A 7 3.27 -43.03 40.66
N ALA A 8 3.03 -42.86 41.96
CA ALA A 8 2.50 -41.62 42.51
C ALA A 8 3.48 -40.43 42.36
N LEU A 9 4.79 -40.68 42.48
CA LEU A 9 5.81 -39.64 42.34
C LEU A 9 6.01 -39.23 40.87
N VAL A 10 5.88 -40.19 39.93
CA VAL A 10 5.86 -39.89 38.48
C VAL A 10 4.58 -39.15 38.08
N TRP A 11 3.45 -39.42 38.71
CA TRP A 11 2.19 -38.71 38.45
C TRP A 11 2.17 -37.29 39.04
N ALA A 12 2.77 -37.11 40.22
CA ALA A 12 2.91 -35.79 40.85
C ALA A 12 3.89 -34.87 40.10
N ALA A 13 4.89 -35.43 39.41
CA ALA A 13 5.81 -34.66 38.57
C ALA A 13 5.19 -34.25 37.21
N LEU A 14 4.08 -34.86 36.78
CA LEU A 14 3.41 -34.54 35.52
C LEU A 14 2.42 -33.37 35.65
N VAL A 15 2.04 -32.99 36.87
CA VAL A 15 1.18 -31.81 37.13
C VAL A 15 2.05 -30.67 37.64
N ALA A 16 2.97 -30.21 36.80
CA ALA A 16 3.49 -28.86 36.96
C ALA A 16 2.37 -27.90 36.56
N THR A 17 1.64 -27.38 37.56
CA THR A 17 0.73 -26.26 37.37
C THR A 17 1.56 -25.06 36.93
N ALA A 18 1.71 -24.89 35.62
CA ALA A 18 2.18 -23.65 35.06
C ALA A 18 1.17 -22.57 35.45
N ILE A 19 1.62 -21.54 36.17
CA ILE A 19 0.80 -20.38 36.47
C ILE A 19 0.59 -19.67 35.12
N GLY A 20 -0.61 -19.80 34.56
CA GLY A 20 -0.98 -19.10 33.35
C GLY A 20 -1.45 -17.68 33.67
N ALA A 21 -0.84 -16.69 33.02
CA ALA A 21 -1.32 -15.31 33.07
C ALA A 21 -2.39 -15.09 31.99
N ASN A 22 -3.26 -14.11 32.21
CA ASN A 22 -4.23 -13.69 31.19
C ASN A 22 -3.64 -12.54 30.37
N ILE A 23 -3.64 -12.70 29.05
CA ILE A 23 -3.29 -11.61 28.13
C ILE A 23 -4.60 -10.98 27.68
N GLU A 24 -4.78 -9.70 27.99
CA GLU A 24 -5.99 -8.95 27.68
C GLU A 24 -5.62 -7.74 26.83
N GLY A 25 -6.53 -7.36 25.93
CA GLY A 25 -6.36 -6.18 25.12
C GLY A 25 -7.66 -5.71 24.51
N THR A 26 -7.61 -4.49 23.98
CA THR A 26 -8.71 -3.85 23.27
C THR A 26 -8.22 -3.35 21.92
N ILE A 27 -9.07 -3.51 20.90
CA ILE A 27 -8.83 -3.04 19.54
C ILE A 27 -9.53 -1.70 19.37
N SER A 28 -8.77 -0.67 19.01
CA SER A 28 -9.28 0.69 18.80
C SER A 28 -8.93 1.23 17.41
N PHE A 29 -9.75 2.17 16.93
CA PHE A 29 -9.56 2.84 15.64
C PHE A 29 -9.26 4.32 15.90
N PRO A 30 -8.04 4.80 15.62
CA PRO A 30 -7.73 6.22 15.78
C PRO A 30 -8.48 7.05 14.72
N ALA A 31 -8.71 8.34 15.00
CA ALA A 31 -9.50 9.24 14.16
C ALA A 31 -9.01 9.37 12.69
N GLY A 32 -7.76 8.99 12.41
CA GLY A 32 -7.19 8.99 11.06
C GLY A 32 -7.50 7.74 10.22
N VAL A 33 -8.07 6.69 10.81
CA VAL A 33 -8.41 5.45 10.11
C VAL A 33 -9.93 5.29 10.10
N ALA A 34 -10.50 5.12 8.90
CA ALA A 34 -11.93 4.91 8.74
C ALA A 34 -12.36 3.67 9.54
N ALA A 35 -13.17 3.89 10.58
CA ALA A 35 -13.75 2.82 11.37
C ALA A 35 -14.53 1.85 10.48
N PRO A 36 -14.64 0.57 10.87
CA PRO A 36 -15.41 -0.40 10.13
C PRO A 36 -16.85 0.07 10.01
N GLU A 37 -17.38 0.04 8.78
CA GLU A 37 -18.78 0.39 8.50
C GLU A 37 -19.68 -0.71 9.05
N SER A 38 -20.10 -0.56 10.31
CA SER A 38 -21.10 -1.42 10.94
C SER A 38 -22.40 -0.65 11.12
N THR A 39 -23.51 -1.30 10.80
CA THR A 39 -24.86 -0.72 10.89
C THR A 39 -25.22 -0.29 12.31
N ASP A 40 -24.60 -0.91 13.33
CA ASP A 40 -24.90 -0.70 14.75
C ASP A 40 -23.76 -0.02 15.53
N GLY A 41 -22.71 0.46 14.85
CA GLY A 41 -21.52 1.03 15.49
C GLY A 41 -20.63 0.01 16.23
N ALA A 42 -20.95 -1.28 16.14
CA ALA A 42 -20.18 -2.38 16.71
C ALA A 42 -18.90 -2.66 15.89
N ILE A 43 -17.82 -3.02 16.56
CA ILE A 43 -16.57 -3.42 15.90
C ILE A 43 -16.75 -4.87 15.38
N PRO A 44 -16.37 -5.19 14.13
CA PRO A 44 -16.39 -6.56 13.64
C PRO A 44 -15.39 -7.42 14.43
N SER A 45 -15.72 -8.69 14.60
CA SER A 45 -14.81 -9.63 15.28
C SER A 45 -13.55 -9.84 14.45
N PHE A 46 -12.39 -9.60 15.05
CA PHE A 46 -11.08 -9.90 14.47
C PHE A 46 -10.51 -11.16 15.08
N GLN A 47 -9.76 -11.92 14.28
CA GLN A 47 -9.01 -13.05 14.79
C GLN A 47 -7.69 -12.55 15.37
N VAL A 48 -7.50 -12.79 16.66
CA VAL A 48 -6.27 -12.49 17.37
C VAL A 48 -5.51 -13.80 17.55
N VAL A 49 -4.25 -13.80 17.12
CA VAL A 49 -3.40 -14.98 17.08
C VAL A 49 -2.21 -14.78 18.00
N LEU A 50 -1.90 -15.81 18.78
CA LEU A 50 -0.75 -15.90 19.66
C LEU A 50 0.29 -16.84 19.04
N ASP A 51 1.54 -16.39 19.02
CA ASP A 51 2.72 -17.13 18.59
C ASP A 51 2.57 -17.75 17.19
N GLY A 52 2.17 -16.94 16.22
CA GLY A 52 2.06 -17.34 14.82
C GLY A 52 0.98 -18.40 14.52
N GLY A 53 0.09 -18.70 15.47
CA GLY A 53 -1.01 -19.66 15.27
C GLY A 53 -1.19 -20.67 16.38
N ALA A 54 -0.27 -20.74 17.35
CA ALA A 54 -0.32 -21.74 18.42
C ALA A 54 -1.61 -21.65 19.25
N ARG A 55 -2.10 -20.42 19.49
CA ARG A 55 -3.42 -20.17 20.08
C ARG A 55 -4.10 -19.04 19.32
N SER A 56 -5.42 -19.09 19.21
CA SER A 56 -6.19 -18.01 18.58
C SER A 56 -7.47 -17.75 19.36
N THR A 57 -7.87 -16.48 19.42
CA THR A 57 -9.14 -16.04 20.00
C THR A 57 -9.81 -15.05 19.04
N LEU A 58 -11.09 -14.79 19.26
CA LEU A 58 -11.83 -13.77 18.52
C LEU A 58 -12.06 -12.57 19.42
N SER A 59 -11.95 -11.37 18.86
CA SER A 59 -12.36 -10.15 19.56
C SER A 59 -13.88 -10.07 19.65
N LYS A 60 -14.34 -9.49 20.75
CA LYS A 60 -15.74 -9.11 20.96
C LYS A 60 -16.10 -7.87 20.13
N GLN A 61 -17.39 -7.54 20.11
CA GLN A 61 -17.95 -6.38 19.41
C GLN A 61 -17.47 -5.02 19.97
N ASP A 62 -16.97 -5.02 21.20
CA ASP A 62 -16.34 -3.87 21.86
C ASP A 62 -14.83 -3.77 21.54
N GLY A 63 -14.30 -4.69 20.73
CA GLY A 63 -12.87 -4.77 20.42
C GLY A 63 -12.05 -5.53 21.48
N HIS A 64 -12.66 -6.00 22.56
CA HIS A 64 -11.95 -6.67 23.65
C HIS A 64 -11.60 -8.13 23.29
N PHE A 65 -10.40 -8.56 23.65
CA PHE A 65 -9.95 -9.94 23.50
C PHE A 65 -9.18 -10.42 24.73
N ILE A 66 -9.25 -11.73 25.00
CA ILE A 66 -8.54 -12.36 26.11
C ILE A 66 -7.96 -13.70 25.67
N PHE A 67 -6.73 -13.96 26.09
CA PHE A 67 -6.15 -15.29 26.15
C PHE A 67 -6.04 -15.73 27.60
N HIS A 68 -6.71 -16.83 27.92
CA HIS A 68 -6.70 -17.40 29.26
C HIS A 68 -5.57 -18.41 29.43
N ASP A 69 -5.01 -18.45 30.64
CA ASP A 69 -4.08 -19.48 31.07
C ASP A 69 -2.86 -19.61 30.14
N VAL A 70 -2.16 -18.48 29.88
CA VAL A 70 -0.96 -18.44 29.04
C VAL A 70 0.27 -18.66 29.92
N PRO A 71 1.04 -19.75 29.74
CA PRO A 71 2.16 -20.05 30.60
C PRO A 71 3.27 -19.00 30.49
N ALA A 72 4.13 -18.90 31.49
CA ALA A 72 5.28 -18.00 31.45
C ALA A 72 6.15 -18.25 30.21
N GLY A 73 6.55 -17.18 29.54
CA GLY A 73 7.21 -17.25 28.25
C GLY A 73 7.07 -15.98 27.43
N ARG A 74 7.71 -15.98 26.27
CA ARG A 74 7.66 -14.86 25.33
C ARG A 74 6.77 -15.22 24.15
N TYR A 75 5.78 -14.38 23.90
CA TYR A 75 4.79 -14.57 22.87
C TYR A 75 4.73 -13.38 21.93
N THR A 76 4.19 -13.63 20.76
CA THR A 76 3.85 -12.58 19.80
C THR A 76 2.35 -12.60 19.59
N VAL A 77 1.69 -11.45 19.72
CA VAL A 77 0.27 -11.27 19.48
C VAL A 77 0.11 -10.48 18.19
N ASP A 78 -0.60 -11.08 17.25
CA ASP A 78 -0.91 -10.53 15.93
C ASP A 78 -2.41 -10.52 15.73
N ILE A 79 -2.93 -9.45 15.12
CA ILE A 79 -4.35 -9.33 14.79
C ILE A 79 -4.50 -9.45 13.28
N HIS A 80 -5.24 -10.46 12.85
CA HIS A 80 -5.46 -10.73 11.44
C HIS A 80 -6.74 -10.04 10.96
N SER A 81 -6.58 -9.21 9.94
CA SER A 81 -7.69 -8.59 9.23
C SER A 81 -7.32 -8.40 7.76
N PRO A 82 -8.23 -8.69 6.82
CA PRO A 82 -7.99 -8.36 5.42
C PRO A 82 -8.06 -6.84 5.21
N VAL A 83 -8.93 -6.11 5.93
CA VAL A 83 -9.18 -4.70 5.61
C VAL A 83 -8.23 -3.75 6.34
N TYR A 84 -7.73 -4.15 7.51
CA TYR A 84 -6.95 -3.29 8.40
C TYR A 84 -5.60 -3.91 8.72
N MET A 85 -4.58 -3.06 8.80
CA MET A 85 -3.27 -3.43 9.31
C MET A 85 -3.13 -2.96 10.76
N PHE A 86 -2.72 -3.86 11.65
CA PHE A 86 -2.54 -3.63 13.08
C PHE A 86 -1.06 -3.71 13.47
N SER A 87 -0.71 -3.12 14.62
CA SER A 87 0.62 -3.27 15.21
C SER A 87 0.80 -4.68 15.81
N GLN A 88 2.04 -5.17 15.78
CA GLN A 88 2.42 -6.44 16.38
C GLN A 88 2.87 -6.22 17.83
N PHE A 89 2.40 -7.06 18.76
CA PHE A 89 2.78 -6.97 20.17
C PHE A 89 3.65 -8.15 20.56
N LYS A 90 4.83 -7.90 21.14
CA LYS A 90 5.63 -8.94 21.80
C LYS A 90 5.39 -8.87 23.29
N VAL A 91 4.79 -9.92 23.83
CA VAL A 91 4.44 -10.04 25.24
C VAL A 91 5.43 -10.97 25.91
N ASP A 92 5.97 -10.56 27.05
CA ASP A 92 6.85 -11.34 27.90
C ASP A 92 6.18 -11.55 29.25
N ILE A 93 5.91 -12.81 29.59
CA ILE A 93 5.27 -13.22 30.83
C ILE A 93 6.33 -13.79 31.74
N SER A 94 6.58 -13.11 32.86
CA SER A 94 7.48 -13.57 33.92
C SER A 94 6.90 -14.81 34.62
N ALA A 95 7.78 -15.64 35.22
CA ALA A 95 7.36 -16.74 36.08
C ALA A 95 6.56 -16.29 37.31
N SER A 96 6.66 -15.01 37.69
CA SER A 96 5.85 -14.36 38.72
C SER A 96 4.41 -14.02 38.28
N GLY A 97 4.11 -14.11 36.98
CA GLY A 97 2.83 -13.67 36.40
C GLY A 97 2.82 -12.21 35.92
N ASP A 98 3.95 -11.48 36.03
CA ASP A 98 4.04 -10.12 35.51
C ASP A 98 4.05 -10.11 33.98
N VAL A 99 3.17 -9.33 33.37
CA VAL A 99 3.03 -9.21 31.92
C VAL A 99 3.69 -7.91 31.45
N ARG A 100 4.69 -8.02 30.56
CA ARG A 100 5.33 -6.88 29.90
C ARG A 100 5.06 -6.96 28.40
N ALA A 101 4.68 -5.85 27.78
CA ALA A 101 4.41 -5.81 26.36
C ALA A 101 5.28 -4.78 25.64
N LEU A 102 5.66 -5.12 24.42
CA LEU A 102 6.38 -4.25 23.48
C LEU A 102 5.56 -4.16 22.20
N GLU A 103 5.18 -2.95 21.82
CA GLU A 103 4.50 -2.69 20.57
C GLU A 103 5.49 -2.41 19.43
N PHE A 104 5.20 -2.98 18.26
CA PHE A 104 5.90 -2.76 17.00
C PHE A 104 4.89 -2.29 15.94
N LYS A 105 4.90 -1.00 15.60
CA LYS A 105 3.99 -0.44 14.59
C LYS A 105 4.24 -1.00 13.19
N TYR A 106 5.51 -1.05 12.78
CA TYR A 106 5.93 -1.67 11.54
C TYR A 106 7.23 -2.46 11.73
N PRO A 107 7.47 -3.52 10.94
CA PRO A 107 8.77 -4.19 10.91
C PRO A 107 9.90 -3.17 10.72
N GLY A 108 10.82 -3.08 11.69
CA GLY A 108 11.94 -2.13 11.68
C GLY A 108 11.76 -0.85 12.50
N THR A 109 10.59 -0.63 13.13
CA THR A 109 10.35 0.52 14.02
C THR A 109 10.98 0.28 15.41
N PRO A 110 11.43 1.33 16.14
CA PRO A 110 11.83 1.19 17.54
C PRO A 110 10.72 0.57 18.39
N LYS A 111 11.12 -0.31 19.32
CA LYS A 111 10.23 -0.96 20.29
C LYS A 111 9.67 0.07 21.27
N ILE A 112 8.34 0.12 21.40
CA ILE A 112 7.66 0.96 22.38
C ILE A 112 7.20 0.06 23.52
N ALA A 113 7.60 0.37 24.75
CA ALA A 113 7.12 -0.36 25.92
C ALA A 113 5.68 0.04 26.22
N VAL A 114 4.78 -0.94 26.25
CA VAL A 114 3.36 -0.76 26.51
C VAL A 114 3.00 -1.54 27.77
N THR A 115 2.23 -0.92 28.65
CA THR A 115 1.73 -1.55 29.87
C THR A 115 0.46 -2.36 29.55
N HIS A 116 0.23 -3.46 30.25
CA HIS A 116 -1.03 -4.19 30.17
C HIS A 116 -2.20 -3.34 30.70
N PRO A 117 -3.41 -3.40 30.11
CA PRO A 117 -3.85 -4.20 28.96
C PRO A 117 -3.38 -3.64 27.59
N LEU A 118 -3.27 -4.53 26.59
CA LEU A 118 -2.78 -4.17 25.26
C LEU A 118 -3.79 -3.27 24.52
N ALA A 119 -3.37 -2.10 24.05
CA ALA A 119 -4.17 -1.24 23.18
C ALA A 119 -3.71 -1.42 21.73
N ALA A 120 -4.46 -2.22 20.96
CA ALA A 120 -4.16 -2.48 19.56
C ALA A 120 -4.85 -1.46 18.64
N GLU A 121 -4.07 -0.53 18.10
CA GLU A 121 -4.58 0.49 17.20
C GLU A 121 -4.51 0.02 15.73
N ALA A 122 -5.59 0.25 14.99
CA ALA A 122 -5.56 0.11 13.53
C ALA A 122 -4.68 1.22 12.92
N LEU A 123 -3.66 0.83 12.16
CA LEU A 123 -2.69 1.75 11.59
C LEU A 123 -3.16 2.33 10.24
N VAL A 124 -3.64 1.47 9.35
CA VAL A 124 -4.05 1.84 8.00
C VAL A 124 -5.10 0.87 7.46
N LYS A 125 -6.03 1.39 6.65
CA LYS A 125 -6.96 0.58 5.86
C LYS A 125 -6.25 0.15 4.58
N VAL A 126 -6.06 -1.16 4.41
CA VAL A 126 -5.35 -1.71 3.25
C VAL A 126 -6.22 -1.52 2.00
N GLN A 127 -5.69 -0.75 1.04
CA GLN A 127 -6.38 -0.48 -0.22
C GLN A 127 -5.81 -1.41 -1.30
N TYR A 128 -6.43 -2.58 -1.44
CA TYR A 128 -6.01 -3.58 -2.43
C TYR A 128 -6.30 -3.17 -3.87
N PHE A 129 -7.29 -2.29 -4.07
CA PHE A 129 -7.70 -1.84 -5.39
C PHE A 129 -7.10 -0.47 -5.67
N GLN A 130 -6.37 -0.37 -6.78
CA GLN A 130 -6.00 0.93 -7.31
C GLN A 130 -7.27 1.63 -7.83
N PRO A 131 -7.57 2.85 -7.39
CA PRO A 131 -8.63 3.64 -8.00
C PRO A 131 -8.38 3.75 -9.50
N ARG A 132 -9.40 3.52 -10.33
CA ARG A 132 -9.27 3.75 -11.77
C ARG A 132 -8.84 5.19 -12.01
N GLU A 133 -7.82 5.39 -12.83
CA GLU A 133 -7.47 6.70 -13.33
C GLU A 133 -8.74 7.32 -13.95
N LYS A 134 -9.24 8.36 -13.30
CA LYS A 134 -10.44 9.04 -13.79
C LYS A 134 -9.99 9.87 -14.98
N PHE A 135 -10.70 9.73 -16.10
CA PHE A 135 -10.52 10.63 -17.22
C PHE A 135 -10.79 12.07 -16.75
N SER A 136 -9.72 12.86 -16.61
CA SER A 136 -9.81 14.28 -16.36
C SER A 136 -9.70 14.99 -17.70
N ALA A 137 -10.65 15.87 -18.01
CA ALA A 137 -10.56 16.72 -19.20
C ALA A 137 -9.26 17.56 -19.20
N MET A 138 -8.75 17.91 -18.01
CA MET A 138 -7.50 18.63 -17.86
C MET A 138 -6.29 17.76 -18.21
N ASP A 139 -6.30 16.48 -17.85
CA ASP A 139 -5.24 15.53 -18.20
C ASP A 139 -5.28 15.19 -19.69
N LEU A 140 -6.47 15.20 -20.29
CA LEU A 140 -6.64 15.07 -21.75
C LEU A 140 -6.03 16.27 -22.49
N VAL A 141 -6.29 17.51 -22.05
CA VAL A 141 -5.68 18.72 -22.65
C VAL A 141 -4.17 18.77 -22.42
N ARG A 142 -3.67 18.26 -21.29
CA ARG A 142 -2.22 18.18 -21.01
C ARG A 142 -1.54 17.00 -21.74
N ASN A 143 -2.32 16.09 -22.33
CA ASN A 143 -1.78 14.94 -23.04
C ASN A 143 -1.25 15.35 -24.44
N PRO A 144 0.06 15.18 -24.73
CA PRO A 144 0.65 15.56 -26.01
C PRO A 144 0.04 14.82 -27.21
N SER A 145 -0.48 13.61 -27.02
CA SER A 145 -1.16 12.85 -28.08
C SER A 145 -2.51 13.49 -28.45
N PHE A 146 -3.24 14.04 -27.48
CA PHE A 146 -4.51 14.71 -27.75
C PHE A 146 -4.33 16.12 -28.32
N LEU A 147 -3.36 16.89 -27.81
CA LEU A 147 -2.99 18.17 -28.41
C LEU A 147 -2.49 17.98 -29.85
N GLY A 148 -1.69 16.95 -30.11
CA GLY A 148 -1.23 16.62 -31.46
C GLY A 148 -2.36 16.31 -32.44
N LEU A 149 -3.50 15.80 -31.97
CA LEU A 149 -4.70 15.59 -32.79
C LEU A 149 -5.47 16.89 -33.04
N ILE A 150 -5.67 17.72 -32.02
CA ILE A 150 -6.54 18.91 -32.09
C ILE A 150 -5.85 20.12 -32.72
N VAL A 151 -4.58 20.37 -32.39
CA VAL A 151 -3.81 21.52 -32.89
C VAL A 151 -3.81 21.62 -34.42
N PRO A 152 -3.53 20.58 -35.22
CA PRO A 152 -3.54 20.71 -36.68
C PRO A 152 -4.95 20.97 -37.23
N ILE A 153 -6.00 20.39 -36.64
CA ILE A 153 -7.39 20.63 -37.05
C ILE A 153 -7.77 22.10 -36.84
N VAL A 154 -7.40 22.64 -35.67
CA VAL A 154 -7.61 24.07 -35.37
C VAL A 154 -6.75 24.94 -36.28
N LEU A 155 -5.51 24.55 -36.59
CA LEU A 155 -4.63 25.28 -37.50
C LEU A 155 -5.22 25.35 -38.91
N VAL A 156 -5.71 24.24 -39.46
CA VAL A 156 -6.36 24.22 -40.78
C VAL A 156 -7.61 25.10 -40.82
N TRP A 157 -8.32 25.23 -39.70
CA TRP A 157 -9.50 26.10 -39.61
C TRP A 157 -9.14 27.58 -39.34
N LEU A 158 -8.05 27.84 -38.61
CA LEU A 158 -7.59 29.18 -38.21
C LEU A 158 -6.70 29.84 -39.26
N LEU A 159 -5.92 29.08 -40.02
CA LEU A 159 -5.06 29.58 -41.10
C LEU A 159 -5.83 30.42 -42.12
N PRO A 160 -7.00 30.00 -42.66
CA PRO A 160 -7.83 30.84 -43.53
C PRO A 160 -8.17 32.21 -42.92
N LYS A 161 -8.43 32.23 -41.60
CA LYS A 161 -8.77 33.46 -40.87
C LYS A 161 -7.57 34.34 -40.59
N LEU A 162 -6.38 33.77 -40.38
CA LEU A 162 -5.14 34.52 -40.20
C LEU A 162 -4.59 35.03 -41.54
N THR A 163 -4.75 34.28 -42.63
CA THR A 163 -4.37 34.73 -43.97
C THR A 163 -5.24 35.88 -44.46
N GLU A 164 -6.54 35.82 -44.19
CA GLU A 164 -7.48 36.89 -44.51
C GLU A 164 -7.28 38.16 -43.66
N SER A 165 -6.68 38.06 -42.47
CA SER A 165 -6.59 39.17 -41.51
C SER A 165 -5.18 39.73 -41.28
N MET A 166 -4.11 38.98 -41.59
CA MET A 166 -2.74 39.35 -41.23
C MET A 166 -1.67 39.06 -42.30
N LEU A 167 -2.01 38.48 -43.47
CA LEU A 167 -1.01 38.18 -44.52
C LEU A 167 -1.35 38.92 -45.82
N ASP A 168 -0.68 40.05 -46.01
CA ASP A 168 -0.53 40.69 -47.32
C ASP A 168 0.25 39.72 -48.25
N PRO A 169 -0.01 39.68 -49.58
CA PRO A 169 0.49 38.65 -50.52
C PRO A 169 2.01 38.46 -50.62
N GLU A 170 2.81 39.33 -49.99
CA GLU A 170 4.27 39.32 -50.08
C GLU A 170 4.95 38.42 -49.04
N GLU A 171 4.38 38.22 -47.85
CA GLU A 171 4.97 37.34 -46.83
C GLU A 171 4.60 35.86 -47.04
N PHE A 172 3.47 35.59 -47.71
CA PHE A 172 3.07 34.23 -48.08
C PHE A 172 4.01 33.59 -49.12
N LYS A 173 4.64 34.42 -49.96
CA LYS A 173 5.71 33.99 -50.87
C LYS A 173 7.00 33.68 -50.12
N GLN A 174 7.34 34.45 -49.09
CA GLN A 174 8.52 34.16 -48.25
C GLN A 174 8.31 32.92 -47.39
N ALA A 175 7.12 32.72 -46.81
CA ALA A 175 6.77 31.50 -46.11
C ALA A 175 6.70 30.28 -47.05
N GLN A 176 6.30 30.46 -48.32
CA GLN A 176 6.40 29.42 -49.36
C GLN A 176 7.82 29.17 -49.86
N GLU A 177 8.70 30.17 -49.85
CA GLU A 177 10.12 30.03 -50.19
C GLU A 177 10.89 29.34 -49.05
N GLU A 178 10.55 29.64 -47.80
CA GLU A 178 11.07 28.96 -46.61
C GLU A 178 10.47 27.55 -46.42
N MET A 179 9.18 27.32 -46.70
CA MET A 179 8.59 25.96 -46.75
C MET A 179 8.97 25.18 -48.01
N GLY A 180 9.22 25.85 -49.13
CA GLY A 180 9.68 25.25 -50.38
C GLY A 180 11.12 24.74 -50.30
N ALA A 181 11.93 25.33 -49.42
CA ALA A 181 13.23 24.80 -49.01
C ALA A 181 13.13 23.57 -48.06
N VAL A 182 11.94 23.31 -47.49
CA VAL A 182 11.59 22.13 -46.65
C VAL A 182 10.54 21.24 -47.36
N GLY A 183 10.56 21.28 -48.70
CA GLY A 183 9.45 20.92 -49.59
C GLY A 183 9.11 19.44 -49.79
N ASP A 184 9.36 18.54 -48.82
CA ASP A 184 8.79 17.20 -48.88
C ASP A 184 7.73 17.02 -47.78
N PRO A 185 6.42 17.16 -48.11
CA PRO A 185 5.35 16.87 -47.16
C PRO A 185 5.43 15.45 -46.59
N GLN A 186 6.07 14.52 -47.31
CA GLN A 186 6.38 13.17 -46.85
C GLN A 186 7.55 13.12 -45.84
N ALA A 187 8.55 13.99 -45.98
CA ALA A 187 9.69 14.10 -45.04
C ALA A 187 9.28 14.78 -43.73
N MET A 188 8.40 15.78 -43.78
CA MET A 188 7.80 16.37 -42.58
C MET A 188 6.91 15.37 -41.83
N LEU A 189 6.08 14.60 -42.54
CA LEU A 189 5.25 13.56 -41.94
C LEU A 189 6.13 12.45 -41.32
N LYS A 190 7.23 12.07 -41.98
CA LYS A 190 8.21 11.11 -41.48
C LYS A 190 8.99 11.62 -40.26
N GLY A 191 9.30 12.91 -40.18
CA GLY A 191 9.96 13.53 -39.02
C GLY A 191 9.04 13.73 -37.81
N LEU A 192 7.75 13.99 -38.04
CA LEU A 192 6.75 14.19 -36.98
C LEU A 192 6.15 12.89 -36.45
N PHE A 193 6.02 11.86 -37.29
CA PHE A 193 5.41 10.55 -36.94
C PHE A 193 6.41 9.38 -36.86
N GLY A 194 7.66 9.57 -37.29
CA GLY A 194 8.69 8.54 -37.37
C GLY A 194 9.92 8.88 -36.51
N GLY A 195 9.72 9.06 -35.22
CA GLY A 195 10.83 9.09 -34.28
C GLY A 195 11.39 7.67 -34.05
N GLY A 196 12.51 7.34 -34.71
CA GLY A 196 13.38 6.23 -34.30
C GLY A 196 13.93 5.35 -35.42
N SER A 197 15.26 5.17 -35.40
CA SER A 197 16.10 4.29 -36.23
C SER A 197 16.42 4.83 -37.63
N GLY A 198 17.66 4.99 -38.06
CA GLY A 198 18.96 4.61 -37.53
C GLY A 198 19.87 4.55 -38.76
N ASP A 199 21.04 5.18 -38.71
CA ASP A 199 22.09 4.90 -39.70
C ASP A 199 23.44 5.16 -39.03
N ALA A 200 24.04 4.06 -38.60
CA ALA A 200 25.42 4.01 -38.18
C ALA A 200 26.27 4.16 -39.45
N LYS A 201 27.15 5.16 -39.43
CA LYS A 201 28.13 5.44 -40.47
C LYS A 201 28.89 4.19 -40.89
N ASP A 202 28.68 3.77 -42.13
CA ASP A 202 29.73 3.14 -42.93
C ASP A 202 30.62 4.28 -43.47
N GLU A 203 31.81 4.44 -42.89
CA GLU A 203 32.93 5.13 -43.52
C GLU A 203 34.12 4.15 -43.52
N GLU A 204 34.33 3.50 -44.67
CA GLU A 204 35.65 3.05 -45.11
C GLU A 204 36.52 4.29 -45.30
N ASP A 205 37.70 4.32 -44.67
CA ASP A 205 38.78 5.23 -45.05
C ASP A 205 40.07 4.42 -45.22
N SER A 206 40.70 4.61 -46.37
CA SER A 206 41.87 3.91 -46.88
C SER A 206 43.00 4.92 -47.08
N ASP A 207 43.98 4.97 -46.17
CA ASP A 207 45.44 5.04 -46.39
C ASP A 207 46.19 5.04 -45.04
#